data_AF-A0A437JBW6-F1
#
_entry.id   AF-A0A437JBW6-F1
#
_cell.length_a   1.000
_cell.length_b   1.000
_cell.length_c   1.000
_cell.angle_alpha   90.00
_cell.angle_beta   90.00
_cell.angle_gamma   90.00
#
_symmetry.space_group_name_H-M   'P 1'
#
loop_
_entity.id
_entity.type
_entity.pdbx_description
1 polymer ?
#
loop_
_entity_poly.entity_id
_entity_poly.type
_entity_poly.pdbx_seq_one_letter_code
_entity_poly.pdbx_strand_id
1 'polypeptide(L)' 'MAKTSVADFVNQVRAEANKIVWPTSRETMMTTVMVVIMTSILALFFFGIDTVFGAAVKWLLALAAG' A
#
# COMPACT_ATOMS: atom_id res chain seq x y z
N MET A 1 -42.77 8.85 -17.02
CA MET A 1 -41.93 8.12 -17.98
C MET A 1 -40.61 8.85 -18.08
N ALA A 2 -39.53 8.19 -17.66
CA ALA A 2 -38.20 8.76 -17.51
C ALA A 2 -37.74 9.52 -18.76
N LYS A 3 -37.44 10.80 -18.59
CA LYS A 3 -36.38 11.46 -19.34
C LYS A 3 -35.34 11.85 -18.32
N THR A 4 -34.45 10.92 -17.98
CA THR A 4 -33.12 11.31 -17.47
C THR A 4 -32.43 12.02 -18.62
N SER A 5 -32.79 13.30 -18.80
CA SER A 5 -32.08 14.20 -19.67
C SER A 5 -30.61 14.14 -19.26
N VAL A 6 -29.71 14.01 -20.24
CA VAL A 6 -28.26 14.00 -19.99
C VAL A 6 -27.85 15.23 -19.16
N ALA A 7 -28.57 16.35 -19.29
CA ALA A 7 -28.37 17.55 -18.49
C ALA A 7 -28.69 17.35 -16.99
N ASP A 8 -29.77 16.62 -16.65
CA ASP A 8 -30.14 16.35 -15.25
C ASP A 8 -29.15 15.38 -14.61
N PHE A 9 -28.62 14.42 -15.38
CA PHE A 9 -27.58 13.51 -14.93
C PHE A 9 -26.26 14.24 -14.62
N VAL A 10 -25.84 15.18 -15.46
CA VAL A 10 -24.63 16.00 -15.20
C VAL A 10 -24.80 16.84 -13.92
N ASN A 11 -25.99 17.40 -13.69
CA ASN A 11 -26.29 18.14 -12.47
C ASN A 11 -26.23 17.24 -11.22
N GLN A 12 -26.75 16.01 -11.31
CA GLN A 12 -26.65 15.02 -10.23
C GLN A 12 -25.20 14.60 -9.97
N VAL A 13 -24.39 14.33 -11.00
CA VAL A 13 -22.97 14.00 -10.85
C VAL A 13 -22.20 15.15 -10.21
N ARG A 14 -22.47 16.40 -10.59
CA ARG A 14 -21.84 17.57 -9.96
C ARG A 14 -22.25 17.70 -8.49
N ALA A 15 -23.51 17.45 -8.16
CA ALA A 15 -23.99 17.46 -6.78
C ALA A 15 -23.32 16.36 -5.92
N GLU A 16 -23.10 15.17 -6.49
CA GLU A 16 -22.40 14.07 -5.80
C GLU A 16 -20.90 14.31 -5.70
N ALA A 17 -20.28 14.89 -6.73
CA ALA A 17 -18.87 15.25 -6.73
C ALA A 17 -18.53 16.29 -5.65
N ASN A 18 -19.45 17.18 -5.32
CA ASN A 18 -19.28 18.14 -4.22
C ASN A 18 -19.26 17.49 -2.83
N LYS A 19 -19.74 16.24 -2.70
CA LYS A 19 -19.65 15.48 -1.45
C LYS A 19 -18.28 14.79 -1.27
N ILE A 20 -17.42 14.85 -2.29
CA ILE A 20 -16.08 14.25 -2.23
C ILE A 20 -15.23 15.08 -1.29
N VAL A 21 -14.97 14.54 -0.10
CA VAL A 21 -14.05 15.12 0.87
C VAL A 21 -12.65 14.63 0.54
N TRP A 22 -11.84 15.49 -0.05
CA TRP A 22 -10.44 15.17 -0.31
C TRP A 22 -9.62 15.27 0.96
N PRO A 23 -8.72 14.30 1.21
CA PRO A 23 -7.85 14.34 2.37
C PRO A 23 -6.94 15.57 2.29
N THR A 24 -6.65 16.14 3.45
CA THR A 24 -5.66 17.21 3.57
C THR A 24 -4.26 16.63 3.34
N SER A 25 -3.33 17.46 2.84
CA SER A 25 -1.93 17.03 2.66
C SER A 25 -1.31 16.48 3.95
N ARG A 26 -1.80 16.96 5.11
CA ARG A 26 -1.38 16.49 6.44
C ARG A 26 -1.86 15.07 6.72
N GLU A 27 -3.13 14.77 6.46
CA GLU A 27 -3.68 13.41 6.64
C GLU A 27 -2.97 12.41 5.73
N THR A 28 -2.80 12.75 4.45
CA THR A 28 -2.06 11.93 3.48
C THR A 28 -0.64 11.63 3.94
N MET A 29 0.08 12.65 4.46
CA MET A 29 1.43 12.48 4.98
C MET A 29 1.44 11.55 6.20
N MET A 30 0.53 11.73 7.15
CA MET A 30 0.46 10.91 8.35
C MET A 30 0.19 9.44 8.02
N THR A 31 -0.77 9.16 7.13
CA THR A 31 -1.05 7.79 6.67
C THR A 31 0.14 7.19 5.93
N THR A 32 0.84 7.98 5.11
CA THR A 32 2.04 7.53 4.39
C THR A 32 3.15 7.15 5.35
N VAL A 33 3.44 7.99 6.35
CA VAL A 33 4.45 7.72 7.37
C VAL A 33 4.13 6.45 8.15
N MET A 34 2.86 6.27 8.55
CA MET A 34 2.41 5.06 9.24
C MET A 34 2.69 3.79 8.40
N VAL A 35 2.33 3.82 7.11
CA VAL A 35 2.59 2.69 6.20
C VAL A 35 4.09 2.44 6.06
N VAL A 36 4.90 3.48 5.86
CA VAL A 36 6.37 3.36 5.73
C VAL A 36 6.98 2.71 6.98
N ILE A 37 6.52 3.07 8.18
CA ILE A 37 7.02 2.47 9.42
C ILE A 37 6.68 0.98 9.46
N MET A 38 5.43 0.62 9.22
CA MET A 38 4.98 -0.78 9.27
C MET A 38 5.70 -1.65 8.22
N THR A 39 5.84 -1.16 6.99
CA THR A 39 6.53 -1.90 5.93
C THR A 39 8.03 -1.98 6.16
N SER A 40 8.66 -0.94 6.73
CA SER A 40 10.08 -0.96 7.10
C SER A 40 10.39 -2.01 8.16
N ILE A 41 9.53 -2.15 9.17
CA ILE A 41 9.69 -3.19 10.20
C ILE A 41 9.66 -4.59 9.56
N LEU A 42 8.67 -4.86 8.70
CA LEU A 42 8.58 -6.13 7.99
C LEU A 42 9.78 -6.36 7.06
N ALA A 43 10.23 -5.32 6.36
CA ALA A 43 11.40 -5.41 5.48
C ALA A 43 12.67 -5.76 6.25
N LEU A 44 12.91 -5.15 7.42
CA LEU A 44 14.05 -5.48 8.28
C LEU A 44 13.97 -6.91 8.82
N PHE A 45 12.77 -7.36 9.20
CA PHE A 45 12.55 -8.73 9.65
C PHE A 45 12.88 -9.75 8.55
N PHE A 46 12.35 -9.56 7.34
CA PHE A 46 12.64 -10.45 6.22
C PHE A 46 14.12 -10.42 5.84
N PHE A 47 14.74 -9.24 5.80
CA PHE A 47 16.17 -9.11 5.56
C PHE A 47 17.00 -9.92 6.56
N GLY A 48 16.65 -9.86 7.85
CA GLY A 48 17.29 -10.67 8.88
C GLY A 48 17.16 -12.17 8.61
N ILE A 49 15.94 -12.64 8.31
CA ILE A 49 15.69 -14.05 7.97
C ILE A 49 16.49 -14.48 6.75
N ASP A 50 16.46 -13.70 5.67
CA ASP A 50 17.15 -14.02 4.42
C ASP A 50 18.66 -14.17 4.62
N THR A 51 19.26 -13.32 5.47
CA THR A 51 20.70 -13.41 5.78
C THR A 51 21.04 -14.68 6.56
N VAL A 52 20.22 -15.03 7.56
CA VAL A 52 20.42 -16.22 8.39
C VAL A 52 20.21 -17.50 7.57
N PHE A 53 19.10 -17.58 6.83
CA PHE A 53 18.81 -18.72 5.97
C PHE A 53 19.86 -18.86 4.87
N GLY A 54 20.29 -17.76 4.25
CA GLY A 54 21.35 -17.77 3.25
C GLY A 54 22.68 -18.31 3.81
N ALA A 55 23.05 -17.91 5.02
CA ALA A 55 24.25 -18.43 5.70
C ALA A 55 24.09 -19.92 6.04
N ALA A 56 22.94 -20.34 6.56
CA ALA A 56 22.64 -21.73 6.90
C ALA A 56 22.68 -22.64 5.67
N VAL A 57 22.07 -22.23 4.55
CA VAL A 57 22.12 -22.97 3.28
C VAL A 57 23.55 -23.08 2.77
N LYS A 58 24.33 -21.99 2.79
CA LYS A 58 25.75 -22.04 2.40
C LYS A 58 26.55 -23.02 3.26
N TRP A 59 26.32 -23.03 4.57
CA TRP A 59 26.97 -23.95 5.50
C TRP A 59 26.60 -25.41 5.21
N LEU A 60 25.30 -25.70 4.99
CA LEU A 60 24.83 -27.03 4.62
C LEU A 60 25.41 -27.52 3.29
N LEU A 61 25.46 -26.65 2.28
CA LEU A 61 26.07 -27.00 0.99
C LEU A 61 27.57 -27.26 1.13
N ALA A 62 28.28 -26.49 1.96
CA ALA A 62 29.70 -26.72 2.22
C ALA A 62 29.94 -28.06 2.93
N LEU A 63 29.05 -28.48 3.84
CA LEU A 63 29.11 -29.80 4.48
C LEU A 63 28.74 -30.96 3.56
N ALA A 64 27.84 -30.74 2.59
CA ALA A 64 27.42 -31.77 1.64
C ALA A 64 28.38 -31.91 0.44
N ALA A 65 29.13 -30.86 0.12
CA ALA A 65 30.12 -30.84 -0.95
C ALA A 65 31.53 -31.27 -0.52
N GLY A 66 31.77 -31.41 0.78
CA GLY A 66 32.97 -32.03 1.37
C GLY A 66 32.71 -33.47 1.78
#